data_AF-A0A9X8H668-F1
#
_entry.id   AF-A0A9X8H668-F1
#
_cell.length_a   1.000
_cell.length_b   1.000
_cell.length_c   1.000
_cell.angle_alpha   90.00
_cell.angle_beta   90.00
_cell.angle_gamma   90.00
#
_symmetry.space_group_name_H-M   'P 1'
#
loop_
_entity.id
_entity.type
_entity.pdbx_description
1 polymer ?
#
loop_
_entity_poly.entity_id
_entity_poly.type
_entity_poly.pdbx_seq_one_letter_code
_entity_poly.pdbx_strand_id
1 'polypeptide(L)'
;MFLINRSVNAAEYFDDSRLDLWTRLMIQLISKKQTLWNRPYATTALSVPQHQQVLDKITLIQTNIQIPIVDEDWPCQPWLEIQQTNLLRDHAPFVDDFTHLWLPAEDGERYVMSKYTNTHDDWAYIKMTFRGTLMTKVTAVDHLLGVHVTAANYLVTASREKLPVRHPLRRLLKPFTFRSVSINYGAGRALFWPNGMLQRAFALTTAGMKQTWEFGLTQFEYATFPETMAKQEIDTLTLPFHQDGLDYWHIVYKFVANYVDLYYPSDDDVAMDVDVGKFWRYLGELSPAPLPDLTKSHLKDFLSQGIFLVSSMHNHLGTIAEYVSDPAFCPSAWVEGELSARPGNAVRLALIMSATGFTQPSITEDFSHIMLDDKAKALVNTFTADLYAQIKVVDARNANRVQPFQSFNPKAMEMAVSI
;
A
#
# COMPACT_ATOMS: atom_id res chain seq x y z
N MET A 1 12.67 9.80 -2.02
CA MET A 1 13.36 9.26 -0.82
C MET A 1 13.98 10.41 -0.03
N PHE A 2 13.13 11.30 0.51
CA PHE A 2 13.54 12.13 1.65
C PHE A 2 13.48 11.21 2.87
N LEU A 3 14.60 10.53 3.11
CA LEU A 3 14.88 9.98 4.42
C LEU A 3 14.75 11.15 5.39
N ILE A 4 13.96 10.97 6.45
CA ILE A 4 14.23 11.62 7.72
C ILE A 4 15.75 11.62 7.87
N ASN A 5 16.32 12.82 7.81
CA ASN A 5 17.75 13.02 7.81
C ASN A 5 18.32 12.12 8.90
N ARG A 6 19.35 11.30 8.60
CA ARG A 6 20.01 10.43 9.61
C ARG A 6 20.59 11.24 10.79
N SER A 7 20.45 12.57 10.75
CA SER A 7 20.83 13.55 11.76
C SER A 7 19.69 14.06 12.64
N VAL A 8 18.41 13.68 12.46
CA VAL A 8 17.37 14.10 13.40
C VAL A 8 17.44 13.18 14.62
N ASN A 9 18.01 13.70 15.69
CA ASN A 9 18.12 12.98 16.95
C ASN A 9 16.69 12.80 17.50
N ALA A 10 16.17 11.57 17.52
CA ALA A 10 14.87 11.26 18.12
C ALA A 10 14.75 11.80 19.57
N ALA A 11 15.88 12.05 20.24
CA ALA A 11 15.97 12.75 21.51
C ALA A 11 15.26 14.11 21.55
N GLU A 12 15.29 14.88 20.47
CA GLU A 12 14.71 16.23 20.43
C GLU A 12 13.17 16.22 20.46
N TYR A 13 12.53 15.15 19.99
CA TYR A 13 11.07 15.00 20.05
C TYR A 13 10.58 14.39 21.38
N PHE A 14 11.47 13.82 22.21
CA PHE A 14 11.05 13.14 23.44
C PHE A 14 10.54 14.09 24.52
N ASP A 15 11.08 15.31 24.56
CA ASP A 15 10.67 16.35 25.50
C ASP A 15 9.74 17.41 24.88
N ASP A 16 9.25 17.18 23.64
CA ASP A 16 8.29 18.09 23.03
C ASP A 16 6.92 17.98 23.72
N SER A 17 6.59 19.02 24.50
CA SER A 17 5.35 19.11 25.28
C SER A 17 4.09 19.19 24.43
N ARG A 18 4.22 19.44 23.12
CA ARG A 18 3.10 19.47 22.16
C ARG A 18 2.69 18.06 21.71
N LEU A 19 3.49 17.05 22.03
CA LEU A 19 3.23 15.66 21.65
C LEU A 19 2.60 14.90 22.82
N ASP A 20 1.47 14.25 22.55
CA ASP A 20 0.85 13.36 23.53
C ASP A 20 1.78 12.18 23.87
N LEU A 21 1.49 11.51 24.99
CA LEU A 21 2.30 10.39 25.47
C LEU A 21 2.38 9.25 24.43
N TRP A 22 1.28 8.98 23.73
CA TRP A 22 1.21 7.95 22.70
C TRP A 22 2.21 8.24 21.57
N THR A 23 2.21 9.47 21.07
CA THR A 23 3.03 9.93 19.95
C THR A 23 4.51 9.80 20.29
N ARG A 24 4.92 10.24 21.47
CA ARG A 24 6.30 10.11 21.95
C ARG A 24 6.77 8.66 22.05
N LEU A 25 5.93 7.77 22.58
CA LEU A 25 6.27 6.35 22.72
C LEU A 25 6.28 5.63 21.36
N MET A 26 5.39 5.99 20.44
CA MET A 26 5.40 5.45 19.08
C MET A 26 6.64 5.88 18.28
N ILE A 27 7.10 7.13 18.45
CA ILE A 27 8.39 7.58 17.89
C ILE A 27 9.52 6.65 18.35
N GLN A 28 9.55 6.27 19.64
CA GLN A 28 10.57 5.35 20.17
C GLN A 28 10.47 3.94 19.55
N LEU A 29 9.26 3.38 19.47
CA LEU A 29 9.06 2.05 18.90
C LEU A 29 9.47 2.01 17.43
N ILE A 30 9.03 2.98 16.63
CA ILE A 30 9.33 3.06 15.20
C ILE A 30 10.82 3.32 14.99
N SER A 31 11.43 4.24 15.75
CA SER A 31 12.88 4.52 15.67
C SER A 31 13.69 3.27 16.01
N LYS A 32 13.33 2.53 17.05
CA LYS A 32 13.99 1.27 17.42
C LYS A 32 13.82 0.21 16.32
N LYS A 33 12.63 0.12 15.71
CA LYS A 33 12.40 -0.80 14.60
C LYS A 33 13.23 -0.41 13.38
N GLN A 34 13.32 0.88 13.06
CA GLN A 34 14.14 1.41 11.96
C GLN A 34 15.63 1.12 12.15
N THR A 35 16.18 1.28 13.36
CA THR A 35 17.61 0.98 13.61
C THR A 35 17.93 -0.50 13.54
N LEU A 36 16.96 -1.37 13.77
CA LEU A 36 17.11 -2.82 13.70
C LEU A 36 16.67 -3.42 12.35
N TRP A 37 16.04 -2.63 11.47
CA TRP A 37 15.47 -3.16 10.24
C TRP A 37 16.57 -3.54 9.25
N ASN A 38 16.63 -4.84 8.94
CA ASN A 38 17.41 -5.34 7.82
C ASN A 38 16.45 -5.67 6.67
N ARG A 39 16.64 -5.03 5.52
CA ARG A 39 15.83 -5.27 4.33
C ARG A 39 15.88 -6.77 3.96
N PRO A 40 14.73 -7.45 3.84
CA PRO A 40 14.70 -8.81 3.31
C PRO A 40 14.98 -8.81 1.80
N TYR A 41 15.59 -9.90 1.30
CA TYR A 41 15.81 -10.14 -0.13
C TYR A 41 14.95 -11.30 -0.60
N ALA A 42 14.39 -11.22 -1.80
CA ALA A 42 13.49 -12.22 -2.36
C ALA A 42 14.09 -13.63 -2.34
N THR A 43 15.37 -13.76 -2.70
CA THR A 43 16.10 -15.04 -2.76
C THR A 43 16.22 -15.77 -1.42
N THR A 44 16.22 -15.04 -0.30
CA THR A 44 16.38 -15.61 1.04
C THR A 44 15.10 -15.58 1.86
N ALA A 45 14.22 -14.61 1.61
CA ALA A 45 13.00 -14.41 2.37
C ALA A 45 11.79 -15.15 1.78
N LEU A 46 11.74 -15.38 0.47
CA LEU A 46 10.67 -16.17 -0.13
C LEU A 46 10.91 -17.65 0.08
N SER A 47 9.97 -18.30 0.75
CA SER A 47 9.97 -19.75 0.94
C SER A 47 9.12 -20.45 -0.12
N VAL A 48 9.50 -21.67 -0.49
CA VAL A 48 8.63 -22.52 -1.29
C VAL A 48 7.45 -22.98 -0.42
N PRO A 49 6.18 -22.83 -0.86
CA PRO A 49 5.03 -23.29 -0.08
C PRO A 49 5.14 -24.77 0.31
N GLN A 50 4.95 -25.07 1.60
CA GLN A 50 5.06 -26.42 2.16
C GLN A 50 3.71 -27.05 2.51
N HIS A 51 2.73 -26.23 2.91
CA HIS A 51 1.41 -26.70 3.36
C HIS A 51 0.26 -25.90 2.73
N GLN A 52 -0.84 -26.58 2.45
CA GLN A 52 -2.13 -25.95 2.14
C GLN A 52 -3.03 -26.15 3.34
N GLN A 53 -3.62 -25.07 3.83
CA GLN A 53 -4.52 -25.08 4.97
C GLN A 53 -5.53 -23.95 4.84
N VAL A 54 -6.67 -24.12 5.52
CA VAL A 54 -7.55 -22.98 5.81
C VAL A 54 -6.83 -22.10 6.82
N LEU A 55 -6.78 -20.79 6.55
CA LEU A 55 -6.07 -19.86 7.41
C LEU A 55 -6.97 -19.43 8.57
N ASP A 56 -6.41 -19.40 9.78
CA ASP A 56 -7.04 -18.71 10.91
C ASP A 56 -7.15 -17.22 10.58
N LYS A 57 -8.31 -16.64 10.86
CA LYS A 57 -8.65 -15.26 10.49
C LYS A 57 -9.25 -14.50 11.66
N ILE A 58 -9.14 -13.18 11.58
CA ILE A 58 -9.92 -12.25 12.41
C ILE A 58 -10.79 -11.36 11.51
N THR A 59 -11.93 -10.92 12.04
CA THR A 59 -12.71 -9.85 11.43
C THR A 59 -12.03 -8.52 11.69
N LEU A 60 -11.75 -7.76 10.63
CA LEU A 60 -11.33 -6.38 10.77
C LEU A 60 -12.44 -5.54 11.37
N ILE A 61 -12.10 -4.79 12.42
CA ILE A 61 -13.05 -3.98 13.16
C ILE A 61 -13.75 -2.98 12.23
N GLN A 62 -15.05 -2.74 12.49
CA GLN A 62 -15.92 -1.87 11.67
C GLN A 62 -16.14 -2.33 10.22
N THR A 63 -15.70 -3.54 9.86
CA THR A 63 -15.95 -4.17 8.55
C THR A 63 -16.42 -5.61 8.73
N ASN A 64 -16.77 -6.28 7.64
CA ASN A 64 -17.00 -7.74 7.61
C ASN A 64 -15.84 -8.51 7.00
N ILE A 65 -14.70 -7.83 6.74
CA ILE A 65 -13.57 -8.42 6.04
C ILE A 65 -12.78 -9.32 6.98
N GLN A 66 -12.54 -10.56 6.54
CA GLN A 66 -11.68 -11.49 7.25
C GLN A 66 -10.24 -11.34 6.74
N ILE A 67 -9.29 -11.21 7.66
CA ILE A 67 -7.85 -11.23 7.34
C ILE A 67 -7.18 -12.41 8.05
N PRO A 68 -6.28 -13.14 7.36
CA PRO A 68 -5.53 -14.22 7.98
C PRO A 68 -4.52 -13.68 9.01
N ILE A 69 -4.14 -14.52 9.98
CA ILE A 69 -3.20 -14.14 11.06
C ILE A 69 -1.90 -14.94 11.07
N VAL A 70 -1.78 -15.97 10.21
CA VAL A 70 -0.59 -16.84 10.13
C VAL A 70 0.06 -16.71 8.76
N ASP A 71 1.26 -16.15 8.72
CA ASP A 71 2.07 -15.99 7.52
C ASP A 71 3.03 -17.18 7.33
N GLU A 72 3.27 -17.58 6.09
CA GLU A 72 4.18 -18.68 5.78
C GLU A 72 5.63 -18.23 5.54
N ASP A 73 5.86 -16.94 5.25
CA ASP A 73 7.21 -16.36 5.06
C ASP A 73 7.75 -15.66 6.31
N TRP A 74 6.91 -15.50 7.33
CA TRP A 74 7.28 -14.81 8.55
C TRP A 74 6.63 -15.48 9.76
N PRO A 75 7.37 -16.35 10.49
CA PRO A 75 6.74 -17.25 11.46
C PRO A 75 6.05 -16.54 12.62
N CYS A 76 6.42 -15.29 12.96
CA CYS A 76 5.73 -14.45 13.93
C CYS A 76 6.11 -12.99 13.69
N GLN A 77 5.15 -12.07 13.46
CA GLN A 77 5.40 -10.71 13.98
C GLN A 77 5.69 -10.89 15.48
N PRO A 78 6.82 -10.39 16.01
CA PRO A 78 7.18 -10.67 17.39
C PRO A 78 6.00 -10.31 18.28
N TRP A 79 5.47 -11.27 19.04
CA TRP A 79 4.32 -11.06 19.92
C TRP A 79 4.49 -9.79 20.76
N LEU A 80 5.73 -9.51 21.16
CA LEU A 80 6.10 -8.31 21.90
C LEU A 80 5.82 -7.01 21.14
N GLU A 81 6.07 -6.93 19.83
CA GLU A 81 5.76 -5.74 19.01
C GLU A 81 4.25 -5.50 18.94
N ILE A 82 3.47 -6.57 18.79
CA ILE A 82 2.00 -6.50 18.79
C ILE A 82 1.49 -6.06 20.17
N GLN A 83 2.01 -6.63 21.25
CA GLN A 83 1.62 -6.25 22.61
C GLN A 83 2.01 -4.82 22.96
N GLN A 84 3.19 -4.36 22.56
CA GLN A 84 3.62 -2.97 22.76
C GLN A 84 2.70 -2.00 22.02
N THR A 85 2.37 -2.30 20.76
CA THR A 85 1.44 -1.49 19.97
C THR A 85 0.03 -1.48 20.60
N ASN A 86 -0.46 -2.63 21.05
CA ASN A 86 -1.75 -2.73 21.75
C ASN A 86 -1.76 -1.97 23.07
N LEU A 87 -0.71 -2.12 23.89
CA LEU A 87 -0.58 -1.44 25.18
C LEU A 87 -0.63 0.08 25.00
N LEU A 88 0.12 0.61 24.04
CA LEU A 88 0.09 2.04 23.73
C LEU A 88 -1.30 2.48 23.28
N ARG A 89 -1.91 1.75 22.34
CA ARG A 89 -3.25 2.04 21.83
C ARG A 89 -4.32 2.04 22.93
N ASP A 90 -4.29 1.05 23.83
CA ASP A 90 -5.36 0.78 24.80
C ASP A 90 -5.23 1.65 26.06
N HIS A 91 -4.02 2.10 26.41
CA HIS A 91 -3.77 2.80 27.68
C HIS A 91 -3.26 4.23 27.53
N ALA A 92 -2.75 4.64 26.37
CA ALA A 92 -2.35 6.02 26.18
C ALA A 92 -3.56 6.89 25.77
N PRO A 93 -3.89 7.94 26.56
CA PRO A 93 -5.06 8.76 26.30
C PRO A 93 -4.95 9.43 24.92
N PHE A 94 -6.07 9.49 24.20
CA PHE A 94 -6.20 10.29 22.99
C PHE A 94 -6.68 11.68 23.38
N VAL A 95 -5.74 12.62 23.54
CA VAL A 95 -6.03 14.03 23.78
C VAL A 95 -5.35 14.82 22.66
N ASP A 96 -6.12 15.16 21.63
CA ASP A 96 -5.75 16.18 20.67
C ASP A 96 -6.69 17.36 20.89
N ASP A 97 -6.31 18.23 21.82
CA ASP A 97 -7.16 19.35 22.27
C ASP A 97 -7.03 20.58 21.38
N PHE A 98 -6.18 20.51 20.35
CA PHE A 98 -5.87 21.63 19.47
C PHE A 98 -5.61 22.91 20.30
N THR A 99 -4.73 22.84 21.31
CA THR A 99 -4.30 24.02 22.07
C THR A 99 -2.89 24.47 21.71
N HIS A 100 -2.05 23.55 21.23
CA HIS A 100 -0.66 23.83 20.88
C HIS A 100 -0.55 24.55 19.53
N LEU A 101 0.35 25.53 19.47
CA LEU A 101 0.71 26.32 18.28
C LEU A 101 2.20 26.12 17.95
N TRP A 102 2.61 26.54 16.75
CA TRP A 102 4.02 26.61 16.35
C TRP A 102 4.76 27.68 17.17
N LEU A 103 6.02 27.41 17.54
CA LEU A 103 6.88 28.33 18.29
C LEU A 103 7.39 29.48 17.39
N PRO A 104 7.70 30.66 17.96
CA PRO A 104 8.33 31.74 17.20
C PRO A 104 9.64 31.27 16.56
N ALA A 105 9.78 31.46 15.23
CA ALA A 105 10.88 31.03 14.38
C ALA A 105 10.90 29.55 13.94
N GLU A 106 9.94 28.72 14.35
CA GLU A 106 9.64 27.46 13.65
C GLU A 106 9.02 27.80 12.29
N ASP A 107 9.48 27.14 11.22
CA ASP A 107 9.04 27.44 9.86
C ASP A 107 7.83 26.58 9.46
N GLY A 108 6.64 27.02 9.88
CA GLY A 108 5.37 26.34 9.58
C GLY A 108 4.79 26.71 8.22
N GLU A 109 5.63 26.86 7.20
CA GLU A 109 5.45 27.75 6.04
C GLU A 109 5.70 29.23 6.48
N ARG A 110 6.83 29.62 7.12
CA ARG A 110 7.31 30.99 7.59
C ARG A 110 7.26 32.11 6.54
N TYR A 111 6.77 31.69 5.42
CA TYR A 111 6.95 32.05 4.07
C TYR A 111 5.58 32.21 3.39
N VAL A 112 4.52 31.50 3.84
CA VAL A 112 3.22 31.24 3.12
C VAL A 112 2.94 32.37 2.19
N MET A 113 2.92 33.53 2.82
CA MET A 113 2.53 34.77 2.26
C MET A 113 3.26 35.90 2.99
N SER A 114 4.52 35.74 3.39
CA SER A 114 5.29 36.93 3.83
C SER A 114 5.33 38.02 2.73
N LYS A 115 4.91 37.65 1.51
CA LYS A 115 4.69 38.44 0.31
C LYS A 115 3.27 38.18 -0.23
N TYR A 116 2.44 39.23 -0.39
CA TYR A 116 1.75 39.60 -1.64
C TYR A 116 1.01 38.50 -2.46
N THR A 117 -0.23 38.63 -2.93
CA THR A 117 -1.03 39.82 -3.31
C THR A 117 -2.54 39.56 -3.21
N ASN A 118 -3.26 40.57 -2.71
CA ASN A 118 -4.68 40.92 -2.89
C ASN A 118 -5.65 39.90 -3.53
N THR A 119 -6.71 39.64 -2.74
CA THR A 119 -7.97 38.94 -3.01
C THR A 119 -7.90 37.41 -2.91
N HIS A 120 -8.73 36.84 -2.03
CA HIS A 120 -9.10 35.41 -1.89
C HIS A 120 -8.40 34.56 -0.79
N ASP A 121 -8.56 34.92 0.48
CA ASP A 121 -8.27 34.03 1.64
C ASP A 121 -8.95 32.65 1.51
N ASP A 122 -10.12 32.61 0.85
CA ASP A 122 -10.86 31.38 0.56
C ASP A 122 -10.09 30.40 -0.34
N TRP A 123 -9.30 30.88 -1.31
CA TRP A 123 -8.74 29.99 -2.34
C TRP A 123 -7.58 29.12 -1.84
N ALA A 124 -6.71 29.68 -1.00
CA ALA A 124 -5.65 28.90 -0.36
C ALA A 124 -6.24 27.82 0.56
N TYR A 125 -7.26 28.20 1.34
CA TYR A 125 -7.98 27.29 2.22
C TYR A 125 -8.71 26.18 1.44
N ILE A 126 -9.37 26.50 0.31
CA ILE A 126 -10.00 25.52 -0.58
C ILE A 126 -8.98 24.54 -1.14
N LYS A 127 -7.82 25.00 -1.64
CA LYS A 127 -6.77 24.11 -2.16
C LYS A 127 -6.21 23.19 -1.08
N MET A 128 -5.96 23.71 0.11
CA MET A 128 -5.48 22.90 1.24
C MET A 128 -6.54 21.88 1.65
N THR A 129 -7.81 22.30 1.80
CA THR A 129 -8.94 21.42 2.10
C THR A 129 -9.10 20.31 1.07
N PHE A 130 -8.98 20.63 -0.22
CA PHE A 130 -9.02 19.64 -1.29
C PHE A 130 -7.88 18.62 -1.15
N ARG A 131 -6.64 19.08 -0.94
CA ARG A 131 -5.48 18.19 -0.76
C ARG A 131 -5.63 17.31 0.48
N GLY A 132 -6.05 17.87 1.61
CA GLY A 132 -6.24 17.14 2.86
C GLY A 132 -7.38 16.11 2.82
N THR A 133 -8.49 16.44 2.16
CA THR A 133 -9.58 15.47 1.93
C THR A 133 -9.14 14.37 0.94
N LEU A 134 -8.41 14.73 -0.12
CA LEU A 134 -7.81 13.76 -1.05
C LEU A 134 -6.85 12.81 -0.33
N MET A 135 -6.01 13.31 0.58
CA MET A 135 -5.10 12.50 1.41
C MET A 135 -5.86 11.44 2.21
N THR A 136 -7.01 11.81 2.76
CA THR A 136 -7.89 10.89 3.51
C THR A 136 -8.40 9.78 2.61
N LYS A 137 -8.91 10.12 1.42
CA LYS A 137 -9.34 9.12 0.42
C LYS A 137 -8.18 8.22 0.01
N VAL A 138 -7.05 8.78 -0.39
CA VAL A 138 -5.90 8.02 -0.89
C VAL A 138 -5.38 7.06 0.18
N THR A 139 -5.16 7.54 1.40
CA THR A 139 -4.57 6.73 2.47
C THR A 139 -5.54 5.68 3.00
N ALA A 140 -6.78 6.07 3.30
CA ALA A 140 -7.74 5.16 3.94
C ALA A 140 -8.42 4.25 2.90
N VAL A 141 -8.95 4.82 1.82
CA VAL A 141 -9.79 4.10 0.87
C VAL A 141 -8.96 3.43 -0.22
N ASP A 142 -8.19 4.19 -0.99
CA ASP A 142 -7.49 3.63 -2.16
C ASP A 142 -6.35 2.69 -1.72
N HIS A 143 -5.58 3.09 -0.71
CA HIS A 143 -4.41 2.35 -0.26
C HIS A 143 -4.77 1.24 0.75
N LEU A 144 -5.24 1.63 1.94
CA LEU A 144 -5.42 0.67 3.05
C LEU A 144 -6.60 -0.27 2.85
N LEU A 145 -7.77 0.24 2.45
CA LEU A 145 -8.90 -0.62 2.15
C LEU A 145 -8.73 -1.31 0.77
N GLY A 146 -8.43 -0.52 -0.26
CA GLY A 146 -8.34 -0.95 -1.66
C GLY A 146 -7.25 -1.97 -1.94
N VAL A 147 -5.99 -1.56 -1.76
CA VAL A 147 -4.84 -2.38 -2.14
C VAL A 147 -4.48 -3.40 -1.06
N HIS A 148 -4.42 -3.00 0.21
CA HIS A 148 -4.04 -3.89 1.31
C HIS A 148 -5.12 -4.92 1.62
N VAL A 149 -6.26 -4.46 2.12
CA VAL A 149 -7.27 -5.31 2.77
C VAL A 149 -8.22 -5.98 1.78
N THR A 150 -8.34 -5.45 0.56
CA THR A 150 -9.07 -6.09 -0.53
C THR A 150 -8.11 -6.82 -1.47
N ALA A 151 -7.33 -6.12 -2.30
CA ALA A 151 -6.55 -6.79 -3.36
C ALA A 151 -5.54 -7.81 -2.81
N ALA A 152 -4.58 -7.38 -1.97
CA ALA A 152 -3.52 -8.25 -1.47
C ALA A 152 -4.06 -9.34 -0.53
N ASN A 153 -4.96 -8.98 0.37
CA ASN A 153 -5.58 -9.92 1.31
C ASN A 153 -6.37 -11.04 0.61
N TYR A 154 -7.19 -10.70 -0.37
CA TYR A 154 -8.00 -11.70 -1.08
C TYR A 154 -7.11 -12.58 -1.96
N LEU A 155 -6.10 -12.00 -2.61
CA LEU A 155 -5.14 -12.74 -3.42
C LEU A 155 -4.34 -13.75 -2.59
N VAL A 156 -3.81 -13.35 -1.43
CA VAL A 156 -3.05 -14.26 -0.55
C VAL A 156 -3.95 -15.31 0.10
N THR A 157 -5.17 -14.94 0.50
CA THR A 157 -6.09 -15.89 1.14
C THR A 157 -6.59 -16.93 0.13
N ALA A 158 -7.04 -16.50 -1.05
CA ALA A 158 -7.53 -17.42 -2.06
C ALA A 158 -6.43 -18.33 -2.59
N SER A 159 -5.22 -17.80 -2.85
CA SER A 159 -4.11 -18.61 -3.34
C SER A 159 -3.66 -19.66 -2.31
N ARG A 160 -3.61 -19.32 -1.02
CA ARG A 160 -3.16 -20.25 0.02
C ARG A 160 -4.19 -21.31 0.40
N GLU A 161 -5.49 -20.96 0.39
CA GLU A 161 -6.55 -21.88 0.80
C GLU A 161 -7.05 -22.77 -0.33
N LYS A 162 -7.10 -22.25 -1.57
CA LYS A 162 -7.77 -22.94 -2.68
C LYS A 162 -6.80 -23.62 -3.63
N LEU A 163 -5.54 -23.18 -3.71
CA LEU A 163 -4.55 -23.75 -4.59
C LEU A 163 -3.55 -24.65 -3.82
N PRO A 164 -3.32 -25.90 -4.26
CA PRO A 164 -2.29 -26.76 -3.69
C PRO A 164 -0.89 -26.17 -3.74
N VAL A 165 -0.01 -26.62 -2.84
CA VAL A 165 1.37 -26.09 -2.68
C VAL A 165 2.23 -26.23 -3.94
N ARG A 166 1.90 -27.16 -4.84
CA ARG A 166 2.57 -27.36 -6.14
C ARG A 166 1.78 -26.80 -7.33
N HIS A 167 0.66 -26.12 -7.09
CA HIS A 167 -0.17 -25.57 -8.16
C HIS A 167 0.55 -24.42 -8.89
N PRO A 168 0.55 -24.37 -10.24
CA PRO A 168 1.29 -23.37 -11.00
C PRO A 168 0.90 -21.94 -10.64
N LEU A 169 -0.40 -21.65 -10.50
CA LEU A 169 -0.87 -20.32 -10.09
C LEU A 169 -0.45 -19.93 -8.66
N ARG A 170 -0.32 -20.89 -7.73
CA ARG A 170 0.18 -20.59 -6.39
C ARG A 170 1.66 -20.21 -6.43
N ARG A 171 2.44 -20.83 -7.33
CA ARG A 171 3.85 -20.46 -7.54
C ARG A 171 4.02 -19.10 -8.22
N LEU A 172 3.15 -18.78 -9.16
CA LEU A 172 3.11 -17.44 -9.77
C LEU A 172 2.83 -16.36 -8.73
N LEU A 173 1.80 -16.54 -7.90
CA LEU A 173 1.33 -15.51 -6.96
C LEU A 173 2.18 -15.37 -5.70
N LYS A 174 2.93 -16.42 -5.32
CA LYS A 174 3.76 -16.44 -4.12
C LYS A 174 4.64 -15.19 -3.94
N PRO A 175 5.51 -14.78 -4.88
CA PRO A 175 6.30 -13.56 -4.75
C PRO A 175 5.45 -12.30 -4.51
N PHE A 176 4.31 -12.18 -5.18
CA PHE A 176 3.43 -11.00 -5.13
C PHE A 176 2.45 -10.99 -3.94
N THR A 177 2.55 -11.98 -3.05
CA THR A 177 1.77 -12.07 -1.80
C THR A 177 2.67 -12.14 -0.57
N PHE A 178 3.97 -11.92 -0.77
CA PHE A 178 4.98 -11.94 0.28
C PHE A 178 4.57 -11.03 1.43
N ARG A 179 4.48 -11.59 2.64
CA ARG A 179 4.13 -10.89 3.89
C ARG A 179 2.79 -10.14 3.91
N SER A 180 1.95 -10.27 2.89
CA SER A 180 0.65 -9.58 2.86
C SER A 180 -0.24 -9.97 4.03
N VAL A 181 -0.14 -11.21 4.52
CA VAL A 181 -0.83 -11.65 5.74
C VAL A 181 -0.30 -10.91 6.96
N SER A 182 1.01 -10.93 7.18
CA SER A 182 1.65 -10.28 8.33
C SER A 182 1.34 -8.79 8.41
N ILE A 183 1.45 -8.07 7.29
CA ILE A 183 1.26 -6.63 7.30
C ILE A 183 -0.21 -6.25 7.49
N ASN A 184 -1.14 -6.95 6.84
CA ASN A 184 -2.57 -6.67 7.00
C ASN A 184 -3.05 -7.00 8.42
N TYR A 185 -2.51 -8.05 9.04
CA TYR A 185 -2.77 -8.33 10.45
C TYR A 185 -2.24 -7.20 11.36
N GLY A 186 -1.02 -6.74 11.12
CA GLY A 186 -0.45 -5.59 11.83
C GLY A 186 -1.29 -4.31 11.66
N ALA A 187 -1.69 -4.00 10.42
CA ALA A 187 -2.55 -2.87 10.10
C ALA A 187 -3.93 -2.98 10.77
N GLY A 188 -4.50 -4.19 10.86
CA GLY A 188 -5.74 -4.42 11.60
C GLY A 188 -5.66 -4.02 13.07
N ARG A 189 -4.49 -4.17 13.70
CA ARG A 189 -4.24 -3.81 15.10
C ARG A 189 -3.83 -2.35 15.29
N ALA A 190 -3.02 -1.83 14.38
CA ALA A 190 -2.38 -0.52 14.50
C ALA A 190 -3.14 0.61 13.80
N LEU A 191 -3.80 0.34 12.66
CA LEU A 191 -4.45 1.34 11.81
C LEU A 191 -5.97 1.27 11.88
N PHE A 192 -6.57 0.09 11.73
CA PHE A 192 -8.03 -0.06 11.75
C PHE A 192 -8.65 0.05 13.15
N TRP A 193 -7.89 -0.32 14.18
CA TRP A 193 -8.42 -0.34 15.55
C TRP A 193 -8.83 1.06 16.03
N PRO A 194 -9.94 1.21 16.77
CA PRO A 194 -10.29 2.48 17.40
C PRO A 194 -9.14 3.06 18.22
N ASN A 195 -8.89 4.36 18.09
CA ASN A 195 -7.72 5.03 18.64
C ASN A 195 -6.37 4.50 18.10
N GLY A 196 -6.37 3.81 16.96
CA GLY A 196 -5.16 3.43 16.22
C GLY A 196 -4.55 4.62 15.49
N MET A 197 -3.37 4.42 14.87
CA MET A 197 -2.59 5.50 14.25
C MET A 197 -3.42 6.28 13.22
N LEU A 198 -4.23 5.57 12.41
CA LEU A 198 -5.03 6.21 11.36
C LEU A 198 -6.07 7.15 11.95
N GLN A 199 -6.91 6.68 12.88
CA GLN A 199 -7.91 7.55 13.51
C GLN A 199 -7.27 8.73 14.26
N ARG A 200 -6.08 8.54 14.84
CA ARG A 200 -5.34 9.60 15.54
C ARG A 200 -4.76 10.66 14.59
N ALA A 201 -4.51 10.32 13.32
CA ALA A 201 -3.92 11.23 12.34
C ALA A 201 -4.96 11.91 11.44
N PHE A 202 -6.16 11.36 11.30
CA PHE A 202 -7.19 11.88 10.39
C PHE A 202 -8.35 12.53 11.14
N ALA A 203 -8.99 13.54 10.53
CA ALA A 203 -10.13 14.27 11.08
C ALA A 203 -11.45 13.47 11.09
N LEU A 204 -11.42 12.21 11.51
CA LEU A 204 -12.55 11.30 11.51
C LEU A 204 -12.82 10.73 12.91
N THR A 205 -14.07 10.86 13.36
CA THR A 205 -14.55 10.19 14.57
C THR A 205 -14.61 8.68 14.35
N THR A 206 -14.82 7.89 15.41
CA THR A 206 -15.01 6.44 15.27
C THR A 206 -16.17 6.09 14.33
N ALA A 207 -17.24 6.88 14.36
CA ALA A 207 -18.35 6.74 13.42
C ALA A 207 -17.95 7.14 11.98
N GLY A 208 -17.18 8.22 11.83
CA GLY A 208 -16.65 8.65 10.52
C GLY A 208 -15.71 7.63 9.88
N MET A 209 -14.88 6.95 10.68
CA MET A 209 -14.05 5.83 10.21
C MET A 209 -14.91 4.69 9.66
N LYS A 210 -15.96 4.27 10.40
CA LYS A 210 -16.90 3.23 9.94
C LYS A 210 -17.58 3.63 8.63
N GLN A 211 -18.07 4.87 8.53
CA GLN A 211 -18.69 5.39 7.30
C GLN A 211 -17.70 5.40 6.13
N THR A 212 -16.43 5.72 6.38
CA THR A 212 -15.37 5.70 5.36
C THR A 212 -15.15 4.30 4.81
N TRP A 213 -15.16 3.27 5.67
CA TRP A 213 -15.06 1.88 5.24
C TRP A 213 -16.26 1.40 4.45
N GLU A 214 -17.47 1.71 4.93
CA GLU A 214 -18.72 1.39 4.24
C GLU A 214 -18.75 2.06 2.86
N PHE A 215 -18.43 3.35 2.79
CA PHE A 215 -18.33 4.09 1.53
C PHE A 215 -17.31 3.44 0.60
N GLY A 216 -16.07 3.24 1.06
CA GLY A 216 -15.02 2.64 0.24
C GLY A 216 -15.40 1.28 -0.34
N LEU A 217 -16.10 0.44 0.44
CA LEU A 217 -16.59 -0.86 -0.02
C LEU A 217 -17.63 -0.76 -1.15
N THR A 218 -18.39 0.34 -1.24
CA THR A 218 -19.31 0.58 -2.36
C THR A 218 -18.61 1.09 -3.62
N GLN A 219 -17.36 1.56 -3.52
CA GLN A 219 -16.62 2.16 -4.64
C GLN A 219 -15.77 1.15 -5.41
N PHE A 220 -15.73 -0.11 -4.96
CA PHE A 220 -14.96 -1.12 -5.67
C PHE A 220 -15.62 -1.50 -6.98
N GLU A 221 -14.79 -1.55 -8.01
CA GLU A 221 -15.11 -2.09 -9.31
C GLU A 221 -13.94 -2.97 -9.77
N TYR A 222 -14.23 -4.13 -10.36
CA TYR A 222 -13.21 -4.87 -11.07
C TYR A 222 -13.03 -4.28 -12.47
N ALA A 223 -11.84 -3.73 -12.72
CA ALA A 223 -11.39 -3.30 -14.02
C ALA A 223 -9.88 -3.45 -14.09
N THR A 224 -9.37 -3.85 -15.25
CA THR A 224 -7.93 -3.79 -15.54
C THR A 224 -7.44 -2.34 -15.57
N PHE A 225 -6.13 -2.14 -15.44
CA PHE A 225 -5.55 -0.81 -15.53
C PHE A 225 -5.89 -0.09 -16.86
N PRO A 226 -5.77 -0.73 -18.04
CA PRO A 226 -6.18 -0.10 -19.30
C PRO A 226 -7.67 0.26 -19.36
N GLU A 227 -8.57 -0.58 -18.83
CA GLU A 227 -10.01 -0.27 -18.77
C GLU A 227 -10.27 0.91 -17.84
N THR A 228 -9.61 0.95 -16.67
CA THR A 228 -9.70 2.07 -15.72
C THR A 228 -9.21 3.37 -16.36
N MET A 229 -8.08 3.32 -17.08
CA MET A 229 -7.54 4.45 -17.82
C MET A 229 -8.52 4.93 -18.91
N ALA A 230 -9.08 4.01 -19.70
CA ALA A 230 -10.01 4.35 -20.77
C ALA A 230 -11.28 5.06 -20.24
N LYS A 231 -11.83 4.60 -19.10
CA LYS A 231 -13.00 5.22 -18.44
C LYS A 231 -12.76 6.65 -17.96
N GLN A 232 -11.51 7.07 -17.78
CA GLN A 232 -11.21 8.45 -17.38
C GLN A 232 -11.41 9.44 -18.54
N GLU A 233 -11.46 8.96 -19.78
CA GLU A 233 -11.70 9.78 -20.99
C GLU A 233 -10.73 10.98 -21.10
N ILE A 234 -9.47 10.79 -20.67
CA ILE A 234 -8.42 11.80 -20.75
C ILE A 234 -7.64 11.59 -22.05
N ASP A 235 -8.03 12.31 -23.11
CA ASP A 235 -7.36 12.33 -24.41
C ASP A 235 -6.59 13.64 -24.69
N THR A 236 -6.74 14.63 -23.80
CA THR A 236 -6.18 15.98 -23.97
C THR A 236 -4.73 16.13 -23.53
N LEU A 237 -4.20 15.20 -22.73
CA LEU A 237 -2.84 15.29 -22.18
C LEU A 237 -2.25 13.91 -21.89
N THR A 238 -0.93 13.79 -22.07
CA THR A 238 -0.20 12.56 -21.72
C THR A 238 0.17 12.58 -20.23
N LEU A 239 -0.56 11.82 -19.41
CA LEU A 239 -0.23 11.64 -18.00
C LEU A 239 0.93 10.66 -17.83
N PRO A 240 1.98 10.98 -17.05
CA PRO A 240 2.98 10.00 -16.63
C PRO A 240 2.38 8.75 -15.97
N PHE A 241 1.27 8.93 -15.23
CA PHE A 241 0.50 7.84 -14.64
C PHE A 241 -0.03 6.86 -15.69
N HIS A 242 -0.63 7.36 -16.79
CA HIS A 242 -1.10 6.52 -17.89
C HIS A 242 0.04 5.92 -18.68
N GLN A 243 1.02 6.73 -19.06
CA GLN A 243 2.09 6.33 -19.97
C GLN A 243 3.01 5.27 -19.33
N ASP A 244 3.53 5.55 -18.13
CA ASP A 244 4.42 4.60 -17.46
C ASP A 244 3.63 3.43 -16.86
N GLY A 245 2.39 3.66 -16.44
CA GLY A 245 1.49 2.62 -15.94
C GLY A 245 1.11 1.61 -17.03
N LEU A 246 0.82 2.07 -18.25
CA LEU A 246 0.47 1.18 -19.36
C LEU A 246 1.67 0.35 -19.82
N ASP A 247 2.87 0.93 -19.84
CA ASP A 247 4.10 0.18 -20.11
C ASP A 247 4.33 -0.93 -19.06
N TYR A 248 4.18 -0.60 -17.77
CA TYR A 248 4.30 -1.58 -16.70
C TYR A 248 3.21 -2.65 -16.77
N TRP A 249 1.96 -2.27 -17.06
CA TRP A 249 0.86 -3.19 -17.29
C TRP A 249 1.21 -4.20 -18.38
N HIS A 250 1.73 -3.77 -19.53
CA HIS A 250 2.11 -4.68 -20.60
C HIS A 250 3.22 -5.65 -20.21
N ILE A 251 4.19 -5.22 -19.39
CA ILE A 251 5.26 -6.08 -18.87
C ILE A 251 4.67 -7.17 -17.95
N VAL A 252 3.81 -6.78 -17.00
CA VAL A 252 3.13 -7.71 -16.09
C VAL A 252 2.23 -8.67 -16.87
N TYR A 253 1.38 -8.14 -17.77
CA TYR A 253 0.47 -8.94 -18.57
C TYR A 253 1.21 -9.93 -19.46
N LYS A 254 2.30 -9.53 -20.12
CA LYS A 254 3.15 -10.42 -20.92
C LYS A 254 3.72 -11.56 -20.06
N PHE A 255 4.23 -11.25 -18.86
CA PHE A 255 4.76 -12.26 -17.95
C PHE A 255 3.68 -13.26 -17.51
N VAL A 256 2.55 -12.76 -17.04
CA VAL A 256 1.42 -13.58 -16.58
C VAL A 256 0.83 -14.40 -17.73
N ALA A 257 0.61 -13.79 -18.89
CA ALA A 257 0.05 -14.47 -20.05
C ALA A 257 0.93 -15.64 -20.48
N ASN A 258 2.24 -15.42 -20.62
CA ASN A 258 3.19 -16.48 -20.97
C ASN A 258 3.25 -17.58 -19.91
N TYR A 259 3.14 -17.22 -18.62
CA TYR A 259 3.13 -18.19 -17.53
C TYR A 259 1.83 -19.03 -17.54
N VAL A 260 0.68 -18.39 -17.72
CA VAL A 260 -0.61 -19.09 -17.82
C VAL A 260 -0.63 -19.99 -19.06
N ASP A 261 -0.13 -19.51 -20.20
CA ASP A 261 -0.03 -20.29 -21.45
C ASP A 261 0.90 -21.51 -21.32
N LEU A 262 1.90 -21.45 -20.45
CA LEU A 262 2.80 -22.57 -20.18
C LEU A 262 2.08 -23.76 -19.52
N TYR A 263 1.07 -23.51 -18.68
CA TYR A 263 0.38 -24.54 -17.90
C TYR A 263 -1.05 -24.83 -18.39
N TYR A 264 -1.68 -23.89 -19.08
CA TYR A 264 -3.04 -24.00 -19.59
C TYR A 264 -3.06 -23.66 -21.08
N PRO A 265 -2.93 -24.64 -21.99
CA PRO A 265 -2.96 -24.40 -23.43
C PRO A 265 -4.28 -23.79 -23.93
N SER A 266 -5.42 -24.14 -23.34
CA SER A 266 -6.76 -23.74 -23.77
C SER A 266 -7.69 -23.33 -22.62
N ASP A 267 -8.87 -22.80 -22.95
CA ASP A 267 -9.94 -22.56 -21.95
C ASP A 267 -10.43 -23.85 -21.30
N ASP A 268 -10.43 -24.97 -22.03
CA ASP A 268 -10.83 -26.28 -21.50
C ASP A 268 -9.90 -26.73 -20.37
N ASP A 269 -8.59 -26.48 -20.48
CA ASP A 269 -7.63 -26.80 -19.42
C ASP A 269 -7.92 -26.00 -18.14
N VAL A 270 -8.33 -24.73 -18.27
CA VAL A 270 -8.74 -23.88 -17.14
C VAL A 270 -10.05 -24.39 -16.53
N ALA A 271 -11.02 -24.76 -17.37
CA ALA A 271 -12.32 -25.26 -16.93
C ALA A 271 -12.23 -26.64 -16.23
N MET A 272 -11.29 -27.48 -16.66
CA MET A 272 -11.06 -28.81 -16.06
C MET A 272 -10.26 -28.75 -14.75
N ASP A 273 -9.56 -27.65 -14.48
CA ASP A 273 -8.82 -27.47 -13.24
C ASP A 273 -9.75 -27.09 -12.08
N VAL A 274 -10.09 -28.11 -11.29
CA VAL A 274 -11.01 -27.99 -10.14
C VAL A 274 -10.49 -26.99 -9.11
N ASP A 275 -9.18 -26.85 -8.93
CA ASP A 275 -8.61 -25.95 -7.92
C ASP A 275 -8.61 -24.50 -8.41
N VAL A 276 -8.42 -24.25 -9.72
CA VAL A 276 -8.68 -22.93 -10.33
C VAL A 276 -10.16 -22.56 -10.20
N GLY A 277 -11.08 -23.50 -10.44
CA GLY A 277 -12.51 -23.27 -10.24
C GLY A 277 -12.88 -22.93 -8.79
N LYS A 278 -12.25 -23.58 -7.79
CA LYS A 278 -12.41 -23.22 -6.37
C LYS A 278 -11.83 -21.85 -6.05
N PHE A 279 -10.64 -21.55 -6.58
CA PHE A 279 -9.96 -20.28 -6.41
C PHE A 279 -10.81 -19.11 -6.94
N TRP A 280 -11.32 -19.24 -8.16
CA TRP A 280 -12.14 -18.19 -8.79
C TRP A 280 -13.46 -17.95 -8.05
N ARG A 281 -14.19 -19.03 -7.70
CA ARG A 281 -15.43 -18.92 -6.94
C ARG A 281 -15.21 -18.23 -5.60
N TYR A 282 -14.14 -18.61 -4.89
CA TYR A 282 -13.84 -18.01 -3.60
C TYR A 282 -13.46 -16.53 -3.69
N LEU A 283 -12.72 -16.13 -4.73
CA LEU A 283 -12.48 -14.71 -5.00
C LEU A 283 -13.79 -13.96 -5.27
N GLY A 284 -14.73 -14.58 -6.01
CA GLY A 284 -16.07 -14.02 -6.24
C GLY A 284 -16.89 -13.86 -4.95
N GLU A 285 -16.74 -14.78 -3.98
CA GLU A 285 -17.38 -14.68 -2.66
C GLU A 285 -16.77 -13.56 -1.78
N LEU A 286 -15.48 -13.28 -1.93
CA LEU A 286 -14.77 -12.24 -1.16
C LEU A 286 -14.92 -10.85 -1.78
N SER A 287 -15.03 -10.76 -3.10
CA SER A 287 -14.98 -9.50 -3.84
C SER A 287 -16.22 -8.64 -3.56
N PRO A 288 -16.05 -7.33 -3.25
CA PRO A 288 -17.16 -6.39 -3.14
C PRO A 288 -17.83 -6.08 -4.50
N ALA A 289 -17.18 -6.42 -5.61
CA ALA A 289 -17.66 -6.25 -6.97
C ALA A 289 -17.73 -7.61 -7.71
N PRO A 290 -18.69 -7.80 -8.64
CA PRO A 290 -18.79 -9.04 -9.41
C PRO A 290 -17.53 -9.25 -10.25
N LEU A 291 -17.02 -10.48 -10.24
CA LEU A 291 -15.96 -10.92 -11.14
C LEU A 291 -16.57 -11.43 -12.46
N PRO A 292 -15.86 -11.29 -13.59
CA PRO A 292 -16.30 -11.89 -14.83
C PRO A 292 -16.28 -13.42 -14.76
N ASP A 293 -16.91 -14.07 -15.73
CA ASP A 293 -16.89 -15.54 -15.85
C ASP A 293 -15.46 -16.05 -15.99
N LEU A 294 -15.17 -17.22 -15.41
CA LEU A 294 -13.85 -17.82 -15.51
C LEU A 294 -13.57 -18.27 -16.95
N THR A 295 -12.70 -17.52 -17.62
CA THR A 295 -12.06 -17.91 -18.88
C THR A 295 -10.55 -17.78 -18.69
N LYS A 296 -9.76 -18.39 -19.58
CA LYS A 296 -8.30 -18.22 -19.58
C LYS A 296 -7.92 -16.75 -19.80
N SER A 297 -8.67 -16.00 -20.61
CA SER A 297 -8.43 -14.55 -20.80
C SER A 297 -8.67 -13.78 -19.50
N HIS A 298 -9.84 -13.94 -18.87
CA HIS A 298 -10.15 -13.25 -17.62
C HIS A 298 -9.22 -13.67 -16.48
N LEU A 299 -8.75 -14.92 -16.48
CA LEU A 299 -7.74 -15.38 -15.53
C LEU A 299 -6.41 -14.62 -15.71
N LYS A 300 -5.95 -14.44 -16.96
CA LYS A 300 -4.75 -13.63 -17.26
C LYS A 300 -4.93 -12.18 -16.83
N ASP A 301 -6.07 -11.57 -17.15
CA ASP A 301 -6.38 -10.19 -16.78
C ASP A 301 -6.41 -10.01 -15.26
N PHE A 302 -7.10 -10.90 -14.55
CA PHE A 302 -7.24 -10.83 -13.10
C PHE A 302 -5.90 -11.01 -12.39
N LEU A 303 -5.10 -12.00 -12.79
CA LEU A 303 -3.78 -12.24 -12.21
C LEU A 303 -2.84 -11.06 -12.49
N SER A 304 -2.90 -10.49 -13.70
CA SER A 304 -2.12 -9.31 -14.08
C SER A 304 -2.54 -8.08 -13.27
N GLN A 305 -3.84 -7.85 -13.09
CA GLN A 305 -4.39 -6.78 -12.27
C GLN A 305 -4.03 -6.94 -10.80
N GLY A 306 -4.10 -8.15 -10.26
CA GLY A 306 -3.65 -8.44 -8.90
C GLY A 306 -2.17 -8.07 -8.71
N ILE A 307 -1.30 -8.55 -9.59
CA ILE A 307 0.15 -8.24 -9.54
C ILE A 307 0.40 -6.74 -9.73
N PHE A 308 -0.29 -6.09 -10.66
CA PHE A 308 -0.20 -4.66 -10.90
C PHE A 308 -0.58 -3.83 -9.66
N LEU A 309 -1.67 -4.20 -8.99
CA LEU A 309 -2.16 -3.52 -7.79
C LEU A 309 -1.18 -3.65 -6.62
N VAL A 310 -0.74 -4.86 -6.31
CA VAL A 310 0.10 -5.14 -5.13
C VAL A 310 1.56 -4.70 -5.27
N SER A 311 2.01 -4.37 -6.48
CA SER A 311 3.34 -3.83 -6.74
C SER A 311 3.28 -2.33 -7.02
N SER A 312 2.79 -1.95 -8.19
CA SER A 312 2.86 -0.56 -8.66
C SER A 312 1.85 0.38 -8.01
N MET A 313 0.60 -0.05 -7.82
CA MET A 313 -0.40 0.82 -7.18
C MET A 313 -0.15 0.93 -5.68
N HIS A 314 0.31 -0.13 -5.02
CA HIS A 314 0.83 -0.04 -3.65
C HIS A 314 1.95 1.01 -3.56
N ASN A 315 2.93 0.98 -4.47
CA ASN A 315 3.97 2.01 -4.52
C ASN A 315 3.41 3.42 -4.82
N HIS A 316 2.47 3.56 -5.76
CA HIS A 316 1.88 4.86 -6.11
C HIS A 316 1.12 5.50 -4.94
N LEU A 317 0.35 4.69 -4.20
CA LEU A 317 -0.54 5.14 -3.14
C LEU A 317 0.14 5.17 -1.76
N GLY A 318 1.17 4.36 -1.55
CA GLY A 318 1.91 4.24 -0.29
C GLY A 318 3.12 5.17 -0.18
N THR A 319 3.74 5.56 -1.29
CA THR A 319 4.95 6.39 -1.30
C THR A 319 4.61 7.89 -1.41
N ILE A 320 3.72 8.37 -0.54
CA ILE A 320 3.21 9.76 -0.54
C ILE A 320 3.87 10.68 0.50
N ALA A 321 4.91 10.20 1.18
CA ALA A 321 5.59 10.91 2.27
C ALA A 321 6.03 12.34 1.91
N GLU A 322 6.39 12.58 0.64
CA GLU A 322 6.80 13.91 0.14
C GLU A 322 5.66 14.94 0.12
N TYR A 323 4.42 14.50 -0.02
CA TYR A 323 3.25 15.38 -0.02
C TYR A 323 2.80 15.74 1.39
N VAL A 324 3.07 14.86 2.37
CA VAL A 324 2.61 15.01 3.76
C VAL A 324 3.70 15.51 4.71
N SER A 325 4.93 15.69 4.22
CA SER A 325 6.01 16.26 5.03
C SER A 325 5.79 17.74 5.34
N ASP A 326 5.02 18.43 4.51
CA ASP A 326 4.62 19.82 4.73
C ASP A 326 3.19 19.87 5.32
N PRO A 327 3.03 20.28 6.59
CA PRO A 327 1.73 20.35 7.24
C PRO A 327 0.78 21.40 6.63
N ALA A 328 1.25 22.33 5.80
CA ALA A 328 0.41 23.29 5.06
C ALA A 328 0.05 22.81 3.65
N PHE A 329 0.81 21.85 3.10
CA PHE A 329 0.56 21.35 1.75
C PHE A 329 -0.59 20.34 1.71
N CYS A 330 -0.52 19.27 2.51
CA CYS A 330 -1.47 18.16 2.47
C CYS A 330 -1.80 17.61 3.87
N PRO A 331 -2.38 18.43 4.76
CA PRO A 331 -2.71 18.00 6.13
C PRO A 331 -3.83 16.95 6.17
N SER A 332 -3.75 16.01 7.11
CA SER A 332 -4.80 15.02 7.35
C SER A 332 -5.84 15.46 8.39
N ALA A 333 -5.54 16.49 9.19
CA ALA A 333 -6.49 17.23 10.00
C ALA A 333 -6.00 18.66 10.26
N TRP A 334 -6.93 19.61 10.37
CA TRP A 334 -6.64 21.02 10.67
C TRP A 334 -7.84 21.66 11.38
N VAL A 335 -7.64 22.81 12.01
CA VAL A 335 -8.72 23.61 12.59
C VAL A 335 -9.31 24.50 11.50
N GLU A 336 -10.63 24.64 11.47
CA GLU A 336 -11.31 25.47 10.49
C GLU A 336 -10.75 26.91 10.46
N GLY A 337 -10.44 27.38 9.25
CA GLY A 337 -9.79 28.68 9.02
C GLY A 337 -8.26 28.70 9.14
N GLU A 338 -7.62 27.64 9.65
CA GLU A 338 -6.17 27.50 9.64
C GLU A 338 -5.69 26.91 8.30
N LEU A 339 -4.49 27.30 7.85
CA LEU A 339 -3.89 26.83 6.58
C LEU A 339 -2.89 25.68 6.76
N SER A 340 -2.75 25.12 7.96
CA SER A 340 -1.84 24.01 8.23
C SER A 340 -2.37 23.07 9.31
N ALA A 341 -1.91 21.82 9.30
CA ALA A 341 -2.02 20.94 10.46
C ALA A 341 -1.21 21.47 11.64
N ARG A 342 -1.74 21.25 12.85
CA ARG A 342 -1.00 21.54 14.09
C ARG A 342 0.12 20.53 14.33
N PRO A 343 1.16 20.87 15.11
CA PRO A 343 2.33 20.01 15.30
C PRO A 343 2.00 18.56 15.70
N GLY A 344 1.07 18.37 16.63
CA GLY A 344 0.66 17.03 17.08
C GLY A 344 0.09 16.19 15.93
N ASN A 345 -0.80 16.76 15.12
CA ASN A 345 -1.36 16.06 13.97
C ASN A 345 -0.30 15.76 12.89
N ALA A 346 0.53 16.75 12.57
CA ALA A 346 1.60 16.61 11.59
C ALA A 346 2.57 15.46 11.97
N VAL A 347 2.94 15.37 13.25
CA VAL A 347 3.80 14.28 13.75
C VAL A 347 3.08 12.93 13.69
N ARG A 348 1.80 12.84 14.03
CA ARG A 348 1.04 11.57 13.92
C ARG A 348 0.94 11.08 12.48
N LEU A 349 0.76 11.98 11.51
CA LEU A 349 0.79 11.63 10.09
C LEU A 349 2.19 11.17 9.66
N ALA A 350 3.24 11.89 10.06
CA ALA A 350 4.62 11.51 9.79
C ALA A 350 5.00 10.15 10.43
N LEU A 351 4.43 9.82 11.58
CA LEU A 351 4.61 8.52 12.23
C LEU A 351 4.05 7.38 11.37
N ILE A 352 2.87 7.56 10.74
CA ILE A 352 2.33 6.56 9.82
C ILE A 352 3.31 6.38 8.66
N MET A 353 3.73 7.46 7.99
CA MET A 353 4.67 7.38 6.86
C MET A 353 5.99 6.70 7.23
N SER A 354 6.48 6.95 8.45
CA SER A 354 7.71 6.35 8.97
C SER A 354 7.53 4.86 9.27
N ALA A 355 6.35 4.48 9.78
CA ALA A 355 6.00 3.10 10.12
C ALA A 355 5.73 2.22 8.88
N THR A 356 5.31 2.83 7.78
CA THR A 356 4.95 2.15 6.52
C THR A 356 6.00 2.33 5.42
N GLY A 357 7.17 2.89 5.74
CA GLY A 357 8.23 3.22 4.76
C GLY A 357 9.45 2.30 4.77
N PHE A 358 9.34 1.11 5.38
CA PHE A 358 10.45 0.17 5.48
C PHE A 358 10.65 -0.58 4.16
N THR A 359 11.88 -0.52 3.62
CA THR A 359 12.21 -1.19 2.36
C THR A 359 11.98 -2.71 2.42
N GLN A 360 11.25 -3.22 1.44
CA GLN A 360 10.93 -4.64 1.22
C GLN A 360 11.70 -5.19 -0.02
N PRO A 361 11.49 -6.46 -0.41
CA PRO A 361 12.08 -6.99 -1.63
C PRO A 361 11.56 -6.21 -2.84
N SER A 362 12.48 -5.83 -3.73
CA SER A 362 12.16 -5.07 -4.93
C SER A 362 11.58 -5.98 -6.01
N ILE A 363 10.69 -5.44 -6.84
CA ILE A 363 10.12 -6.14 -7.99
C ILE A 363 11.18 -6.67 -8.97
N THR A 364 12.38 -6.08 -8.99
CA THR A 364 13.50 -6.49 -9.88
C THR A 364 14.35 -7.63 -9.34
N GLU A 365 14.09 -8.11 -8.11
CA GLU A 365 14.86 -9.20 -7.52
C GLU A 365 14.50 -10.55 -8.16
N ASP A 366 15.45 -11.49 -8.12
CA ASP A 366 15.24 -12.85 -8.59
C ASP A 366 14.40 -13.64 -7.57
N PHE A 367 13.31 -14.24 -8.06
CA PHE A 367 12.43 -15.14 -7.33
C PHE A 367 12.21 -16.46 -8.09
N SER A 368 13.05 -16.77 -9.06
CA SER A 368 12.94 -17.95 -9.92
C SER A 368 13.01 -19.27 -9.13
N HIS A 369 13.64 -19.30 -7.95
CA HIS A 369 13.69 -20.46 -7.06
C HIS A 369 12.30 -20.92 -6.56
N ILE A 370 11.28 -20.08 -6.68
CA ILE A 370 9.89 -20.40 -6.33
C ILE A 370 9.16 -21.20 -7.43
N MET A 371 9.62 -21.07 -8.69
CA MET A 371 8.98 -21.62 -9.88
C MET A 371 9.09 -23.15 -9.95
N LEU A 372 8.12 -23.79 -10.60
CA LEU A 372 8.02 -25.26 -10.63
C LEU A 372 9.07 -25.94 -11.50
N ASP A 373 9.49 -25.29 -12.59
CA ASP A 373 10.34 -25.87 -13.63
C ASP A 373 11.18 -24.79 -14.34
N ASP A 374 12.12 -25.23 -15.17
CA ASP A 374 13.08 -24.33 -15.81
C ASP A 374 12.45 -23.42 -16.86
N LYS A 375 11.31 -23.79 -17.45
CA LYS A 375 10.58 -22.92 -18.38
C LYS A 375 9.97 -21.75 -17.62
N ALA A 376 9.33 -22.01 -16.49
CA ALA A 376 8.81 -20.96 -15.61
C ALA A 376 9.92 -20.07 -15.04
N LYS A 377 11.08 -20.63 -14.67
CA LYS A 377 12.27 -19.84 -14.28
C LYS A 377 12.74 -18.91 -15.40
N ALA A 378 12.77 -19.39 -16.64
CA ALA A 378 13.15 -18.57 -17.79
C ALA A 378 12.18 -17.39 -18.02
N LEU A 379 10.88 -17.58 -17.75
CA LEU A 379 9.90 -16.50 -17.78
C LEU A 379 10.17 -15.44 -16.70
N VAL A 380 10.55 -15.84 -15.48
CA VAL A 380 10.97 -14.91 -14.42
C VAL A 380 12.18 -14.10 -14.85
N ASN A 381 13.21 -14.75 -15.40
CA ASN A 381 14.39 -14.05 -15.91
C ASN A 381 14.06 -13.04 -17.00
N THR A 382 13.12 -13.39 -17.89
CA THR A 382 12.63 -12.48 -18.93
C THR A 382 11.87 -11.30 -18.34
N PHE A 383 10.99 -11.53 -17.37
CA PHE A 383 10.27 -10.48 -16.64
C PHE A 383 11.24 -9.52 -15.95
N THR A 384 12.23 -10.04 -15.22
CA THR A 384 13.28 -9.22 -14.59
C THR A 384 14.05 -8.38 -15.62
N ALA A 385 14.40 -8.94 -16.78
CA ALA A 385 15.06 -8.19 -17.84
C ALA A 385 14.18 -7.07 -18.41
N ASP A 386 12.88 -7.34 -18.63
CA ASP A 386 11.91 -6.35 -19.09
C ASP A 386 11.75 -5.20 -18.07
N LEU A 387 11.76 -5.50 -16.77
CA LEU A 387 11.75 -4.46 -15.72
C LEU A 387 12.99 -3.57 -15.75
N TYR A 388 14.19 -4.15 -15.90
CA TYR A 388 15.43 -3.36 -16.02
C TYR A 388 15.44 -2.51 -17.29
N ALA A 389 14.84 -2.98 -18.39
CA ALA A 389 14.65 -2.17 -19.59
C ALA A 389 13.71 -1.00 -19.31
N GLN A 390 12.60 -1.22 -18.60
CA GLN A 390 11.64 -0.18 -18.25
C GLN A 390 12.23 0.91 -17.35
N ILE A 391 13.14 0.57 -16.43
CA ILE A 391 13.86 1.59 -15.62
C ILE A 391 14.52 2.62 -16.53
N LYS A 392 15.20 2.17 -17.59
CA LYS A 392 15.89 3.07 -18.54
C LYS A 392 14.90 3.98 -19.28
N VAL A 393 13.74 3.44 -19.65
CA VAL A 393 12.67 4.20 -20.33
C VAL A 393 12.13 5.29 -19.40
N VAL A 394 11.76 4.93 -18.17
CA VAL A 394 11.20 5.87 -17.20
C VAL A 394 12.23 6.93 -16.78
N ASP A 395 13.51 6.55 -16.63
CA ASP A 395 14.58 7.49 -16.31
C ASP A 395 14.83 8.50 -17.45
N ALA A 396 14.80 8.04 -18.71
CA ALA A 396 14.89 8.94 -19.86
C ALA A 396 13.69 9.89 -19.96
N ARG A 397 12.47 9.43 -19.65
CA ARG A 397 11.28 10.31 -19.57
C ARG A 397 11.41 11.32 -18.44
N ASN A 398 11.86 10.88 -17.27
CA ASN A 398 12.05 11.74 -16.10
C ASN A 398 13.14 12.81 -16.29
N ALA A 399 14.13 12.59 -17.16
CA ALA A 399 15.09 13.62 -17.54
C ALA A 399 14.44 14.81 -18.29
N ASN A 400 13.25 14.63 -18.85
CA ASN A 400 12.52 15.63 -19.62
C ASN A 400 11.24 16.15 -18.93
N ARG A 401 10.84 15.55 -17.79
CA ARG A 401 9.65 15.98 -17.03
C ARG A 401 10.03 17.09 -16.07
N VAL A 402 9.12 18.05 -15.88
CA VAL A 402 9.26 19.11 -14.87
C VAL A 402 9.43 18.51 -13.47
N GLN A 403 8.62 17.50 -13.16
CA GLN A 403 8.75 16.70 -11.95
C GLN A 403 8.95 15.23 -12.34
N PRO A 404 10.03 14.58 -11.88
CA PRO A 404 10.22 13.15 -12.07
C PRO A 404 9.06 12.36 -11.47
N PHE A 405 8.52 11.42 -12.23
CA PHE A 405 7.45 10.53 -11.81
C PHE A 405 8.01 9.11 -11.62
N GLN A 406 7.94 8.59 -10.40
CA GLN A 406 8.61 7.34 -9.99
C GLN A 406 7.65 6.20 -9.67
N SER A 407 6.33 6.43 -9.68
CA SER A 407 5.35 5.44 -9.20
C SER A 407 5.36 4.12 -9.99
N PHE A 408 5.66 4.17 -11.30
CA PHE A 408 5.82 2.98 -12.15
C PHE A 408 7.27 2.76 -12.59
N ASN A 409 8.26 3.27 -11.84
CA ASN A 409 9.66 2.99 -12.10
C ASN A 409 10.09 1.75 -11.30
N PRO A 410 10.42 0.60 -11.93
CA PRO A 410 10.75 -0.62 -11.20
C PRO A 410 11.89 -0.47 -10.18
N LYS A 411 12.77 0.53 -10.36
CA LYS A 411 13.85 0.83 -9.41
C LYS A 411 13.36 1.26 -8.01
N ALA A 412 12.12 1.74 -7.92
CA ALA A 412 11.51 2.25 -6.70
C ALA A 412 10.35 1.37 -6.21
N MET A 413 10.05 0.27 -6.91
CA MET A 413 8.88 -0.55 -6.65
C MET A 413 9.23 -1.79 -5.83
N GLU A 414 8.34 -2.10 -4.90
CA GLU A 414 8.35 -3.33 -4.12
C GLU A 414 7.57 -4.42 -4.85
N MET A 415 7.88 -5.67 -4.50
CA MET A 415 7.31 -6.84 -5.15
C MET A 415 5.85 -7.11 -4.73
N ALA A 416 5.51 -6.77 -3.49
CA ALA A 416 4.22 -7.09 -2.89
C ALA A 416 3.87 -6.09 -1.78
N VAL A 417 2.60 -6.04 -1.43
CA VAL A 417 2.12 -5.36 -0.22
C VAL A 417 2.68 -6.08 1.00
N SER A 418 3.74 -5.52 1.58
CA SER A 418 4.51 -6.12 2.67
C SER A 418 4.93 -5.13 3.75
N ILE A 419 4.51 -3.87 3.63
CA ILE A 419 4.74 -2.80 4.60
C ILE A 419 3.59 -1.80 4.68
#